data_AF-A0A3M1S7G1-F1
#
_entry.id   AF-A0A3M1S7G1-F1
#
_cell.length_a   1.000
_cell.length_b   1.000
_cell.length_c   1.000
_cell.angle_alpha   90.00
_cell.angle_beta   90.00
_cell.angle_gamma   90.00
#
_symmetry.space_group_name_H-M   'P 1'
#
loop_
_entity.id
_entity.type
_entity.pdbx_description
1 polymer ?
#
loop_
_entity_poly.entity_id
_entity_poly.type
_entity_poly.pdbx_seq_one_letter_code
_entity_poly.pdbx_strand_id
1 'polypeptide(L)'
;MAVFVTVVGRILIVAWYGSDFAPAAEPLGYIAVGIVMMSLYVLLSRNFTSRDKQRINIIAAYLALAGNLVLNCILIPRYGIVGAAVATMISYSASALLLLGFFLRDSRLRLRDVILLNRTDFAMWGRLASELRGAVRPAKA
;
A
#
# COMPACT_ATOMS: atom_id res chain seq x y z
N MET A 1 -9.06 -6.16 -3.47
CA MET A 1 -9.37 -4.79 -3.94
C MET A 1 -8.77 -4.47 -5.29
N ALA A 2 -7.45 -4.63 -5.52
CA ALA A 2 -6.83 -4.36 -6.83
C ALA A 2 -7.51 -5.09 -8.01
N VAL A 3 -7.69 -6.41 -7.93
CA VAL A 3 -8.35 -7.22 -8.98
C VAL A 3 -9.83 -6.82 -9.18
N PHE A 4 -10.51 -6.45 -8.10
CA PHE A 4 -11.89 -5.98 -8.19
C PHE A 4 -11.96 -4.65 -8.96
N VAL A 5 -11.06 -3.72 -8.64
CA VAL A 5 -10.99 -2.41 -9.31
C VAL A 5 -10.67 -2.55 -10.79
N THR A 6 -9.77 -3.46 -11.20
CA THR A 6 -9.45 -3.64 -12.62
C THR A 6 -10.60 -4.23 -13.41
N VAL A 7 -11.25 -5.27 -12.88
CA VAL A 7 -12.34 -5.97 -13.58
C VAL A 7 -13.60 -5.10 -13.62
N VAL A 8 -14.02 -4.58 -12.47
CA VAL A 8 -15.24 -3.77 -12.36
C VAL A 8 -15.04 -2.39 -12.95
N GLY A 9 -13.86 -1.80 -12.79
CA GLY A 9 -13.55 -0.47 -13.32
C GLY A 9 -13.64 -0.42 -14.85
N ARG A 10 -13.14 -1.44 -15.55
CA ARG A 10 -13.27 -1.50 -17.03
C ARG A 10 -14.74 -1.52 -17.46
N ILE A 11 -15.58 -2.30 -16.77
CA ILE A 11 -17.02 -2.40 -17.07
C ILE A 11 -17.71 -1.06 -16.82
N LEU A 12 -17.44 -0.42 -15.68
CA LEU A 12 -18.04 0.86 -15.32
C LEU A 12 -17.62 1.99 -16.26
N ILE A 13 -16.35 2.04 -16.66
CA ILE A 13 -15.86 3.07 -17.59
C ILE A 13 -16.62 3.00 -18.91
N VAL A 14 -16.71 1.81 -19.51
CA VAL A 14 -17.42 1.64 -20.79
C VAL A 14 -18.93 1.84 -20.63
N ALA A 15 -19.52 1.40 -19.52
CA ALA A 15 -20.96 1.54 -19.27
C ALA A 15 -21.40 2.99 -19.06
N TRP A 16 -20.58 3.83 -18.41
CA TRP A 16 -20.93 5.22 -18.11
C TRP A 16 -20.41 6.23 -19.13
N TYR A 17 -19.19 6.04 -19.64
CA TYR A 17 -18.54 6.99 -20.53
C TYR A 17 -18.57 6.55 -22.00
N GLY A 18 -18.97 5.31 -22.29
CA GLY A 18 -19.03 4.76 -23.64
C GLY A 18 -17.72 4.10 -24.09
N SER A 19 -17.75 3.52 -25.30
CA SER A 19 -16.62 2.77 -25.88
C SER A 19 -15.38 3.62 -26.15
N ASP A 20 -15.56 4.92 -26.38
CA ASP A 20 -14.46 5.83 -26.71
C ASP A 20 -13.48 6.01 -25.54
N PHE A 21 -13.93 5.75 -24.31
CA PHE A 21 -13.10 5.78 -23.11
C PHE A 21 -12.54 4.41 -22.72
N ALA A 22 -12.75 3.36 -23.53
CA ALA A 22 -12.16 2.05 -23.29
C ALA A 22 -10.62 2.07 -23.11
N PRO A 23 -9.83 2.91 -23.82
CA PRO A 23 -8.39 3.02 -23.58
C PRO A 23 -8.02 3.49 -22.16
N ALA A 24 -8.91 4.22 -21.47
CA ALA A 24 -8.69 4.65 -20.09
C ALA A 24 -8.78 3.49 -19.06
N ALA A 25 -9.22 2.31 -19.48
CA ALA A 25 -9.23 1.11 -18.63
C ALA A 25 -7.87 0.41 -18.56
N GLU A 26 -6.98 0.62 -19.54
CA GLU A 26 -5.64 0.00 -19.56
C GLU A 26 -4.73 0.49 -18.40
N PRO A 27 -4.63 1.80 -18.10
CA PRO A 27 -3.85 2.32 -16.96
C PRO A 27 -4.33 1.80 -15.60
N LEU A 28 -5.60 1.42 -15.50
CA LEU A 28 -6.24 0.95 -14.27
C LEU A 28 -5.56 -0.30 -13.72
N GLY A 29 -5.09 -1.20 -14.60
CA GLY A 29 -4.31 -2.38 -14.24
C GLY A 29 -3.04 -2.03 -13.47
N TYR A 30 -2.25 -1.10 -14.02
CA TYR A 30 -1.00 -0.65 -13.45
C TYR A 30 -1.22 0.07 -12.11
N ILE A 31 -2.19 0.97 -12.05
CA ILE A 31 -2.53 1.68 -10.81
C ILE A 31 -3.00 0.69 -9.74
N ALA A 32 -3.79 -0.32 -10.09
CA ALA A 32 -4.28 -1.31 -9.14
C ALA A 32 -3.16 -2.09 -8.44
N VAL A 33 -2.08 -2.42 -9.14
CA VAL A 33 -0.87 -2.99 -8.53
C VAL A 33 -0.22 -1.97 -7.58
N GLY A 34 -0.15 -0.71 -8.00
CA GLY A 34 0.34 0.39 -7.17
C GLY A 34 -0.43 0.57 -5.86
N ILE A 35 -1.75 0.35 -5.86
CA ILE A 35 -2.61 0.44 -4.67
C ILE A 35 -2.21 -0.59 -3.59
N VAL A 36 -1.77 -1.79 -3.98
CA VAL A 36 -1.31 -2.80 -3.03
C VAL A 36 -0.07 -2.30 -2.28
N MET A 37 0.90 -1.75 -3.00
CA MET A 37 2.11 -1.16 -2.40
C MET A 37 1.79 0.09 -1.59
N MET A 38 0.86 0.93 -2.06
CA MET A 38 0.38 2.10 -1.33
C MET A 38 -0.24 1.71 0.03
N SER A 39 -0.95 0.58 0.09
CA SER A 39 -1.53 0.08 1.34
C SER A 39 -0.43 -0.24 2.36
N LEU A 40 0.65 -0.89 1.92
CA LEU A 40 1.82 -1.16 2.75
C LEU A 40 2.51 0.15 3.19
N TYR A 41 2.67 1.10 2.27
CA TYR A 41 3.22 2.43 2.57
C TYR A 41 2.43 3.14 3.67
N VAL A 42 1.09 3.19 3.56
CA VAL A 42 0.23 3.86 4.55
C VAL A 42 0.34 3.20 5.93
N LEU A 43 0.37 1.87 5.97
CA LEU A 43 0.52 1.11 7.22
C LEU A 43 1.85 1.44 7.92
N LEU A 44 2.96 1.35 7.19
CA LEU A 44 4.30 1.63 7.71
C LEU A 44 4.45 3.10 8.10
N SER A 45 3.93 4.00 7.28
CA SER A 45 3.96 5.44 7.56
C SER A 45 3.30 5.76 8.90
N ARG A 46 2.10 5.21 9.16
CA ARG A 46 1.42 5.37 10.45
C ARG A 46 2.23 4.81 11.63
N ASN A 47 2.91 3.67 11.45
CA ASN A 47 3.78 3.10 12.48
C ASN A 47 4.96 4.03 12.83
N PHE A 48 5.59 4.66 11.83
CA PHE A 48 6.65 5.62 12.09
C PHE A 48 6.13 6.93 12.70
N THR A 49 4.96 7.40 12.26
CA THR A 49 4.31 8.58 12.85
C THR A 49 3.98 8.36 14.32
N SER A 50 3.47 7.18 14.70
CA SER A 50 3.14 6.86 16.11
C SER A 50 4.36 6.68 17.01
N ARG A 51 5.57 6.66 16.45
CA ARG A 51 6.85 6.48 17.17
C ARG A 51 7.75 7.72 17.06
N ASP A 52 7.16 8.88 16.72
CA ASP A 52 7.86 10.16 16.49
C ASP A 52 8.98 10.12 15.44
N LYS A 53 8.92 9.15 14.52
CA LYS A 53 9.90 8.95 13.42
C LYS A 53 9.38 9.49 12.07
N GLN A 54 8.58 10.56 12.10
CA GLN A 54 8.00 11.22 10.92
C GLN A 54 9.04 11.61 9.85
N ARG A 55 10.29 11.90 10.27
CA ARG A 55 11.40 12.23 9.36
C ARG A 55 11.63 11.16 8.29
N ILE A 56 11.44 9.88 8.63
CA ILE A 56 11.60 8.76 7.68
C ILE A 56 10.52 8.83 6.61
N ASN A 57 9.27 9.12 6.99
CA ASN A 57 8.15 9.29 6.05
C ASN A 57 8.40 10.46 5.09
N ILE A 58 8.93 11.57 5.61
CA ILE A 58 9.24 12.76 4.80
C ILE A 58 10.31 12.44 3.75
N ILE A 59 11.41 11.79 4.15
CA ILE A 59 12.47 11.40 3.21
C ILE A 59 11.92 10.44 2.13
N ALA A 60 11.15 9.43 2.54
CA ALA A 60 10.53 8.49 1.61
C ALA A 60 9.59 9.21 0.62
N ALA A 61 8.78 10.17 1.09
CA ALA A 61 7.87 10.94 0.25
C ALA A 61 8.62 11.85 -0.74
N TYR A 62 9.70 12.50 -0.31
CA TYR A 62 10.53 13.33 -1.21
C TYR A 62 11.18 12.49 -2.31
N LEU A 63 11.75 11.33 -1.97
CA LEU A 63 12.34 10.42 -2.96
C LEU A 63 11.27 9.87 -3.92
N ALA A 64 10.08 9.56 -3.40
CA ALA A 64 8.94 9.14 -4.20
C ALA A 64 8.54 10.19 -5.22
N LEU A 65 8.38 11.44 -4.76
CA LEU A 65 7.95 12.57 -5.56
C LEU A 65 8.99 12.89 -6.65
N ALA A 66 10.27 12.97 -6.28
CA ALA A 66 11.35 13.23 -7.23
C ALA A 66 11.42 12.11 -8.29
N GLY A 67 11.38 10.84 -7.87
CA GLY A 67 11.33 9.71 -8.78
C GLY A 67 10.09 9.72 -9.67
N ASN A 68 8.93 10.06 -9.11
CA ASN A 68 7.67 10.17 -9.85
C ASN A 68 7.75 11.25 -10.93
N LEU A 69 8.31 12.41 -10.61
CA LEU A 69 8.46 13.52 -11.55
C LEU A 69 9.36 13.12 -12.73
N VAL A 70 10.52 12.53 -12.41
CA VAL A 70 11.47 12.04 -13.42
C VAL A 70 10.83 10.97 -14.32
N LEU A 71 10.15 9.99 -13.72
CA LEU A 71 9.45 8.94 -14.45
C LEU A 71 8.34 9.52 -15.33
N ASN A 72 7.53 10.45 -14.83
CA ASN A 72 6.49 11.09 -15.63
C ASN A 72 7.06 11.85 -16.82
N CYS A 73 8.13 12.63 -16.64
CA CYS A 73 8.79 13.35 -17.73
C CYS A 73 9.31 12.41 -18.83
N ILE A 74 9.69 11.17 -18.49
CA ILE A 74 10.22 10.19 -19.45
C ILE A 74 9.11 9.33 -20.06
N LEU A 75 8.15 8.88 -19.25
CA LEU A 75 7.15 7.89 -19.65
C LEU A 75 5.92 8.53 -20.31
N ILE A 76 5.50 9.73 -19.90
CA ILE A 76 4.33 10.39 -20.50
C ILE A 76 4.54 10.66 -22.00
N PRO A 77 5.69 11.20 -22.46
CA PRO A 77 5.89 11.45 -23.88
C PRO A 77 5.88 10.18 -24.75
N ARG A 78 6.18 9.01 -24.16
CA ARG A 78 6.27 7.73 -24.87
C ARG A 78 5.00 6.88 -24.80
N TYR A 79 4.32 6.91 -23.65
CA TYR A 79 3.22 5.99 -23.32
C TYR A 79 1.94 6.72 -22.86
N GLY A 80 1.91 8.05 -22.91
CA GLY A 80 0.76 8.87 -22.52
C GLY A 80 0.26 8.54 -21.11
N ILE A 81 -1.05 8.28 -20.99
CA ILE A 81 -1.72 7.98 -19.72
C ILE A 81 -1.26 6.68 -19.07
N VAL A 82 -0.88 5.67 -19.87
CA VAL A 82 -0.30 4.43 -19.34
C VAL A 82 1.06 4.71 -18.69
N GLY A 83 1.84 5.60 -19.30
CA GLY A 83 3.11 6.07 -18.74
C GLY A 83 2.95 6.71 -17.35
N ALA A 84 1.94 7.57 -17.19
CA ALA A 84 1.63 8.19 -15.90
C ALA A 84 1.23 7.16 -14.81
N ALA A 85 0.43 6.17 -15.20
CA ALA A 85 0.04 5.07 -14.31
C ALA A 85 1.23 4.22 -13.86
N VAL A 86 2.12 3.86 -14.79
CA VAL A 86 3.34 3.09 -14.48
C VAL A 86 4.29 3.91 -13.60
N ALA A 87 4.49 5.20 -13.89
CA ALA A 87 5.31 6.09 -13.06
C ALA A 87 4.79 6.11 -11.61
N THR A 88 3.47 6.21 -11.43
CA THR A 88 2.82 6.22 -10.12
C THR A 88 2.96 4.88 -9.39
N MET A 89 2.75 3.76 -10.09
CA MET A 89 2.94 2.42 -9.54
C MET A 89 4.38 2.21 -9.05
N ILE A 90 5.37 2.61 -9.84
CA ILE A 90 6.79 2.48 -9.49
C ILE A 90 7.12 3.35 -8.28
N SER A 91 6.65 4.61 -8.25
CA SER A 91 6.89 5.50 -7.12
C SER A 91 6.33 4.96 -5.82
N TYR A 92 5.07 4.51 -5.79
CA TYR A 92 4.49 3.90 -4.58
C TYR A 92 5.21 2.62 -4.16
N SER A 93 5.61 1.79 -5.11
CA SER A 93 6.40 0.59 -4.83
C SER A 93 7.75 0.95 -4.19
N ALA A 94 8.46 1.93 -4.74
CA ALA A 94 9.72 2.41 -4.20
C ALA A 94 9.57 2.95 -2.78
N SER A 95 8.55 3.79 -2.51
CA SER A 95 8.30 4.34 -1.17
C SER A 95 7.97 3.26 -0.15
N ALA A 96 7.12 2.30 -0.53
CA ALA A 96 6.74 1.20 0.34
C ALA A 96 7.95 0.32 0.70
N LEU A 97 8.79 0.00 -0.30
CA LEU A 97 10.00 -0.79 -0.09
C LEU A 97 11.04 -0.05 0.76
N LEU A 98 11.19 1.26 0.57
CA LEU A 98 12.07 2.08 1.41
C LEU A 98 11.62 2.05 2.88
N LEU A 99 10.34 2.34 3.15
CA LEU A 99 9.79 2.29 4.51
C LEU A 99 9.89 0.89 5.11
N LEU A 100 9.66 -0.16 4.32
CA LEU A 100 9.77 -1.54 4.77
C LEU A 100 11.21 -1.85 5.17
N GLY A 101 12.20 -1.42 4.37
CA GLY A 101 13.62 -1.57 4.70
C GLY A 101 13.99 -0.89 6.03
N PHE A 102 13.52 0.34 6.25
CA PHE A 102 13.71 1.02 7.54
C PHE A 102 13.01 0.29 8.69
N PHE A 103 11.80 -0.22 8.45
CA PHE A 103 11.01 -0.91 9.47
C PHE A 103 11.67 -2.22 9.91
N LEU A 104 12.20 -3.00 8.98
CA LEU A 104 12.93 -4.24 9.26
C LEU A 104 14.21 -3.97 10.06
N ARG A 105 14.94 -2.90 9.70
CA ARG A 105 16.12 -2.47 10.45
C ARG A 105 15.78 -2.04 11.88
N ASP A 106 14.71 -1.29 12.05
CA ASP A 106 14.32 -0.77 13.37
C ASP A 106 13.72 -1.84 14.28
N SER A 107 12.92 -2.75 13.72
CA SER A 107 12.20 -3.79 14.48
C SER A 107 13.02 -5.07 14.69
N ARG A 108 14.17 -5.21 14.01
CA ARG A 108 15.01 -6.44 13.98
C ARG A 108 14.24 -7.71 13.56
N LEU A 109 13.10 -7.55 12.89
CA LEU A 109 12.28 -8.63 12.38
C LEU A 109 12.76 -9.06 11.00
N ARG A 110 12.50 -10.32 10.61
CA ARG A 110 12.81 -10.79 9.26
C ARG A 110 11.64 -10.47 8.33
N LEU A 111 11.92 -10.23 7.05
CA LEU A 111 10.90 -9.96 6.03
C LEU A 111 9.80 -11.03 6.00
N ARG A 112 10.17 -12.30 6.21
CA ARG A 112 9.22 -13.41 6.29
C ARG A 112 8.27 -13.29 7.48
N ASP A 113 8.71 -12.80 8.63
CA ASP A 113 7.86 -12.66 9.81
C ASP A 113 6.85 -11.51 9.65
N VAL A 114 7.13 -10.57 8.74
CA VAL A 114 6.23 -9.44 8.42
C VAL A 114 5.23 -9.82 7.32
N ILE A 115 5.66 -10.60 6.32
CA ILE A 115 4.82 -10.97 5.16
C ILE A 115 4.03 -12.26 5.42
N LEU A 116 4.61 -13.23 6.14
CA LEU A 116 3.96 -14.50 6.45
C LEU A 116 3.45 -14.47 7.89
N LEU A 117 2.16 -14.76 8.05
CA LEU A 117 1.52 -14.87 9.35
C LEU A 117 2.15 -16.02 10.15
N ASN A 118 2.72 -15.71 11.31
CA ASN A 118 3.42 -16.70 12.12
C ASN A 118 2.47 -17.36 13.13
N ARG A 119 2.83 -18.55 13.63
CA ARG A 119 2.06 -19.26 14.67
C ARG A 119 1.98 -18.47 15.98
N THR A 120 2.97 -17.61 16.23
CA THR A 120 2.97 -16.66 17.34
C THR A 120 1.87 -15.62 17.25
N ASP A 121 1.49 -15.17 16.04
CA ASP A 121 0.37 -14.24 15.85
C ASP A 121 -0.93 -14.90 16.28
N PHE A 122 -1.18 -16.15 15.87
CA PHE A 122 -2.36 -16.90 16.29
C PHE A 122 -2.43 -17.09 17.82
N ALA A 123 -1.29 -17.36 18.46
CA ALA A 123 -1.24 -17.44 19.92
C ALA A 123 -1.53 -16.09 20.59
N MET A 124 -1.10 -14.97 20.01
CA MET A 124 -1.41 -13.62 20.48
C MET A 124 -2.90 -13.31 20.40
N TRP A 125 -3.56 -13.66 19.30
CA TRP A 125 -5.03 -13.52 19.16
C TRP A 125 -5.78 -14.37 20.18
N GLY A 126 -5.32 -15.59 20.47
CA GLY A 126 -5.89 -16.43 21.52
C GLY A 126 -5.78 -15.82 22.91
N ARG A 127 -4.63 -15.21 23.25
CA ARG A 127 -4.42 -14.50 24.51
C ARG A 127 -5.30 -13.26 24.62
N LEU A 128 -5.35 -12.43 23.58
CA LEU A 128 -6.19 -11.25 23.53
C LEU A 128 -7.68 -11.61 23.70
N ALA A 129 -8.14 -12.69 23.05
CA ALA A 129 -9.51 -13.18 23.22
C ALA A 129 -9.79 -13.66 24.66
N SER A 130 -8.80 -14.25 25.33
CA SER A 130 -8.94 -14.66 26.73
C SER A 130 -8.93 -13.47 27.71
N GLU A 131 -8.11 -12.45 27.46
CA GLU A 131 -8.06 -11.23 28.26
C GLU A 131 -9.33 -10.41 28.10
N LEU A 132 -9.85 -10.26 26.87
CA LEU A 132 -11.13 -9.59 26.63
C LEU A 132 -12.30 -10.36 27.25
N ARG A 133 -12.30 -11.70 27.22
CA ARG A 133 -13.31 -12.50 27.94
C ARG A 133 -13.21 -12.35 29.46
N GLY A 134 -12.00 -12.14 29.99
CA GLY A 134 -11.75 -11.86 31.40
C GLY A 134 -12.22 -10.46 31.82
N ALA A 135 -11.93 -9.44 31.01
CA ALA A 135 -12.32 -8.06 31.24
C ALA A 135 -13.84 -7.82 31.07
N VAL A 136 -14.53 -8.66 30.30
CA VAL A 136 -15.99 -8.63 30.09
C VAL A 136 -16.77 -9.42 31.16
N ARG A 137 -16.12 -10.08 32.13
CA ARG A 137 -16.81 -10.54 33.35
C ARG A 137 -16.90 -9.36 34.32
N PRO A 138 -18.07 -8.68 34.45
CA PRO A 138 -18.21 -7.66 35.48
C PRO A 138 -18.05 -8.36 36.84
N ALA A 139 -17.38 -7.66 37.76
CA ALA A 139 -17.34 -8.01 39.17
C ALA A 139 -18.76 -8.41 39.61
N LYS A 140 -18.93 -9.68 40.02
CA LYS A 140 -20.16 -10.12 40.66
C LYS A 140 -20.34 -9.27 41.92
N ALA A 141 -21.58 -8.77 42.03
CA ALA A 141 -22.19 -8.01 43.12
C ALA A 141 -21.77 -8.44 44.52
#